data_AF-A0A699X9X8-F1
#
_entry.id   AF-A0A699X9X8-F1
#
_cell.length_a   1.000
_cell.length_b   1.000
_cell.length_c   1.000
_cell.angle_alpha   90.00
_cell.angle_beta   90.00
_cell.angle_gamma   90.00
#
_symmetry.space_group_name_H-M   'P 1'
#
loop_
_entity.id
_entity.type
_entity.pdbx_description
1 polymer ?
#
loop_
_entity_poly.entity_id
_entity_poly.type
_entity_poly.pdbx_seq_one_letter_code
_entity_poly.pdbx_strand_id
1 'polypeptide(L)' 'NEANRAEGPNVAPVARECTFADFMKCSPITFRGNKGVVGLIRWIEKKEMVFTVSKCTEANKVVFIAATF' A
#
# COMPACT_ATOMS: atom_id res chain seq x y z
N ASN A 1 37.66 -8.68 31.92
CA ASN A 1 37.73 -9.74 30.91
C ASN A 1 36.37 -10.42 30.89
N GLU A 2 35.41 -9.77 30.27
CA GLU A 2 34.85 -10.13 28.95
C GLU A 2 33.82 -11.26 29.07
N ALA A 3 32.56 -10.86 29.20
CA ALA A 3 31.42 -11.70 28.85
C ALA A 3 30.53 -10.83 27.93
N ASN A 4 31.02 -10.63 26.70
CA ASN A 4 30.26 -10.02 25.61
C ASN A 4 29.02 -10.89 25.35
N ARG A 5 27.86 -10.34 25.71
CA ARG A 5 26.56 -10.99 25.67
C ARG A 5 26.07 -11.01 24.22
N ALA A 6 26.14 -12.19 23.62
CA ALA A 6 25.34 -12.72 22.52
C ALA A 6 24.97 -11.73 21.39
N GLU A 7 25.71 -11.81 20.28
CA GLU A 7 25.22 -11.38 18.97
C GLU A 7 23.92 -12.13 18.64
N GLY A 8 22.78 -11.47 18.83
CA GLY A 8 21.53 -11.92 18.23
C GLY A 8 21.65 -11.87 16.71
N PRO A 9 20.95 -12.74 15.96
CA PRO A 9 21.02 -12.70 14.51
C PRO A 9 20.58 -11.31 14.05
N ASN A 10 21.45 -10.67 13.27
CA ASN A 10 21.20 -9.40 12.57
C ASN A 10 20.08 -9.62 11.53
N VAL A 11 18.84 -9.80 11.99
CA VAL A 11 17.66 -9.81 11.14
C VAL A 11 17.37 -8.35 10.85
N ALA A 12 17.84 -7.87 9.70
CA ALA A 12 17.38 -6.60 9.16
C ALA A 12 15.84 -6.57 9.25
N PRO A 13 15.22 -5.46 9.71
CA PRO A 13 13.77 -5.41 9.83
C PRO A 13 13.17 -5.76 8.47
N VAL A 14 12.39 -6.85 8.41
CA VAL A 14 11.60 -7.14 7.22
C VAL A 14 10.74 -5.92 6.97
N ALA A 15 10.89 -5.30 5.80
CA ALA A 15 10.06 -4.17 5.41
C ALA A 15 8.60 -4.64 5.51
N ARG A 16 7.83 -4.02 6.40
CA ARG A 16 6.42 -4.37 6.61
C ARG A 16 5.68 -4.20 5.29
N GLU A 17 5.01 -5.27 4.84
CA GLU A 17 4.13 -5.18 3.70
C GLU A 17 2.93 -4.26 3.99
N CYS A 18 2.60 -3.42 3.02
CA CYS A 18 1.37 -2.63 3.04
C CYS A 18 0.14 -3.53 3.17
N THR A 19 -0.69 -3.26 4.17
CA THR A 19 -1.98 -3.94 4.35
C THR A 19 -3.13 -3.15 3.73
N PHE A 20 -4.30 -3.78 3.57
CA PHE A 20 -5.51 -3.06 3.14
C PHE A 20 -5.89 -1.95 4.13
N ALA A 21 -5.65 -2.15 5.43
CA ALA A 21 -5.88 -1.11 6.44
C ALA A 21 -4.95 0.09 6.26
N ASP A 22 -3.67 -0.14 5.91
CA ASP A 22 -2.73 0.95 5.60
C ASP A 22 -3.15 1.71 4.35
N PHE A 23 -3.64 1.00 3.34
CA PHE A 23 -4.23 1.58 2.14
C PHE A 23 -5.48 2.43 2.47
N MET A 24 -6.38 1.95 3.33
CA MET A 24 -7.59 2.69 3.73
C MET A 24 -7.30 3.90 4.61
N LYS A 25 -6.23 3.87 5.43
CA LYS A 25 -5.77 5.04 6.21
C LYS A 25 -5.38 6.22 5.32
N CYS A 26 -4.93 5.97 4.09
CA CYS A 26 -4.68 7.01 3.10
C CYS A 26 -5.96 7.63 2.52
N SER A 27 -7.14 7.26 3.03
CA SER A 27 -8.45 7.77 2.63
C SER A 27 -8.65 7.74 1.11
N PRO A 28 -8.57 6.55 0.50
CA PRO A 28 -8.66 6.41 -0.94
C PRO A 28 -10.03 6.87 -1.42
N ILE A 29 -10.04 7.64 -2.50
CA ILE A 29 -11.28 8.07 -3.13
C ILE A 29 -11.96 6.83 -3.71
N THR A 30 -13.26 6.65 -3.47
CA THR A 30 -14.07 5.62 -4.13
C THR A 30 -14.48 6.08 -5.51
N PHE A 31 -14.47 5.18 -6.50
CA PHE A 31 -15.07 5.50 -7.78
C PHE A 31 -16.60 5.46 -7.65
N ARG A 32 -17.29 6.32 -8.40
CA ARG A 32 -18.75 6.24 -8.56
C ARG A 32 -18.99 6.04 -10.04
N GLY A 33 -19.68 4.96 -10.41
CA GLY A 33 -19.83 4.49 -11.80
C GLY A 33 -20.46 5.48 -12.79
N ASN A 34 -20.91 6.65 -12.34
CA ASN A 34 -21.50 7.69 -13.18
C ASN A 34 -20.48 8.69 -13.77
N LYS A 35 -19.18 8.57 -13.47
CA LYS A 35 -18.16 9.52 -13.94
C LYS A 35 -17.58 9.22 -15.34
N GLY A 36 -18.03 8.16 -16.00
CA GLY A 36 -17.55 7.76 -17.33
C GLY A 36 -16.05 7.46 -17.39
N VAL A 37 -15.52 7.33 -18.62
CA VAL A 37 -14.11 6.93 -18.86
C VAL A 37 -13.11 7.96 -18.34
N VAL A 38 -13.38 9.26 -18.54
CA VAL A 38 -12.50 10.34 -18.05
C VAL A 38 -12.44 10.35 -16.52
N GLY A 39 -13.58 10.11 -15.86
CA GLY A 39 -13.62 9.98 -14.41
C GLY A 39 -12.88 8.75 -13.90
N LEU A 40 -12.93 7.64 -14.66
CA LEU A 40 -12.24 6.41 -14.34
C LEU A 40 -10.72 6.58 -14.42
N ILE A 41 -10.21 7.14 -15.52
CA ILE A 41 -8.77 7.40 -15.70
C ILE A 41 -8.24 8.29 -14.56
N ARG A 42 -8.93 9.40 -14.29
CA ARG A 42 -8.53 10.33 -13.23
C ARG A 42 -8.59 9.70 -11.83
N TRP A 43 -9.46 8.72 -11.62
CA TRP A 43 -9.54 7.98 -10.38
C TRP A 43 -8.38 6.98 -10.23
N ILE A 44 -8.01 6.27 -11.31
CA ILE A 44 -6.85 5.37 -11.33
C ILE A 44 -5.55 6.13 -11.06
N GLU A 45 -5.31 7.26 -11.74
CA GLU A 45 -4.12 8.10 -11.52
C GLU A 45 -3.99 8.54 -10.05
N LYS A 46 -5.11 8.93 -9.42
CA LYS A 46 -5.12 9.29 -8.00
C LYS A 46 -4.82 8.10 -7.08
N LYS A 47 -5.23 6.89 -7.47
CA LYS A 47 -4.96 5.65 -6.71
C LYS A 47 -3.50 5.23 -6.80
N GLU A 48 -2.83 5.43 -7.93
CA GLU A 48 -1.38 5.16 -8.08
C GLU A 48 -0.53 5.99 -7.11
N MET A 49 -0.90 7.25 -6.87
CA MET A 49 -0.25 8.08 -5.85
C MET A 49 -0.41 7.50 -4.44
N VAL A 50 -1.62 7.03 -4.09
CA VAL A 50 -1.86 6.39 -2.79
C VAL A 50 -0.99 5.16 -2.61
N PHE A 51 -0.87 4.30 -3.64
CA PHE A 51 -0.02 3.11 -3.59
C PHE A 51 1.46 3.41 -3.43
N THR A 52 1.92 4.50 -4.03
CA THR A 52 3.31 4.96 -3.93
C THR A 52 3.63 5.39 -2.50
N VAL A 53 2.73 6.12 -1.84
CA VAL A 53 2.88 6.56 -0.45
C VAL A 53 2.79 5.39 0.53
N SER A 54 1.87 4.46 0.30
CA SER A 54 1.66 3.30 1.19
C SER A 54 2.64 2.16 0.94
N LYS A 55 3.53 2.25 -0.06
CA LYS A 55 4.55 1.24 -0.41
C LYS A 55 3.97 -0.17 -0.62
N CYS A 56 2.81 -0.27 -1.27
CA CYS A 56 2.20 -1.58 -1.53
C CYS A 56 2.83 -2.30 -2.72
N THR A 57 2.92 -3.63 -2.62
CA THR A 57 3.36 -4.50 -3.72
C THR A 57 2.36 -4.48 -4.88
N GLU A 58 2.81 -4.75 -6.10
CA GLU A 58 1.93 -4.77 -7.29
C GLU A 58 0.73 -5.72 -7.12
N ALA A 59 0.94 -6.87 -6.48
CA ALA A 59 -0.14 -7.83 -6.17
C ALA A 59 -1.23 -7.19 -5.30
N ASN A 60 -0.85 -6.44 -4.27
CA ASN A 60 -1.80 -5.76 -3.39
C ASN A 60 -2.50 -4.59 -4.08
N LYS A 61 -1.84 -3.91 -5.04
CA LYS A 61 -2.47 -2.79 -5.78
C LYS A 61 -3.74 -3.22 -6.50
N VAL A 62 -3.67 -4.33 -7.24
CA VAL A 62 -4.81 -4.83 -8.03
C VAL A 62 -5.98 -5.19 -7.11
N VAL A 63 -5.71 -5.92 -6.04
CA VAL A 63 -6.74 -6.34 -5.06
C VAL A 63 -7.39 -5.12 -4.39
N PHE A 64 -6.59 -4.13 -4.00
CA PHE A 64 -7.11 -2.94 -3.30
C PHE A 64 -7.82 -1.95 -4.23
N ILE A 65 -7.46 -1.89 -5.53
CA ILE A 65 -8.23 -1.14 -6.54
C ILE A 65 -9.62 -1.76 -6.69
N ALA A 66 -9.69 -3.07 -6.92
CA ALA A 66 -10.95 -3.78 -7.13
C ALA A 66 -11.93 -3.62 -5.95
N ALA A 67 -11.42 -3.57 -4.71
CA ALA A 67 -12.23 -3.38 -3.51
C ALA A 67 -12.80 -1.96 -3.32
N THR A 68 -12.44 -0.98 -4.17
CA THR A 68 -12.85 0.43 -4.06
C THR A 68 -13.51 1.01 -5.31
N PHE A 69 -13.70 0.14 -6.30
CA PHE A 69 -14.50 0.41 -7.49
C PHE A 69 -15.98 0.38 -7.15
#